data_AF-A0A932DA00-F1
#
_entry.id   AF-A0A932DA00-F1
#
_cell.length_a   1.000
_cell.length_b   1.000
_cell.length_c   1.000
_cell.angle_alpha   90.00
_cell.angle_beta   90.00
_cell.angle_gamma   90.00
#
_symmetry.space_group_name_H-M   'P 1'
#
loop_
_entity.id
_entity.type
_entity.pdbx_description
1 polymer ?
#
loop_
_entity_poly.entity_id
_entity_poly.type
_entity_poly.pdbx_seq_one_letter_code
_entity_poly.pdbx_strand_id
1 'polypeptide(L)'
;MPPRHARVLIDTNAIQAAHRSGCWNVLHKSYKLETAAFCLEEVIRPNRKGKKLVDRSLDELNKEVVAHEVTDAHRAVLLHALQGRVDLDDGERDLLAVALSFKTEVWWLCGPDKATLRALHLLGIIDRMCSLQGLAASAGMRLVELEEQYTEKWLSSKRTLLLLGRELI
;
A
#
# COMPACT_ATOMS: atom_id res chain seq x y z
N MET A 1 -7.00 -6.45 11.08
CA MET A 1 -7.55 -5.17 10.57
C MET A 1 -6.97 -4.04 11.39
N PRO A 2 -6.51 -2.94 10.79
CA PRO A 2 -6.02 -1.79 11.55
C PRO A 2 -7.11 -1.17 12.44
N PRO A 3 -6.77 -0.77 13.68
CA PRO A 3 -7.67 0.05 14.48
C PRO A 3 -7.88 1.43 13.84
N ARG A 4 -8.94 2.15 14.22
CA ARG A 4 -9.16 3.51 13.75
C ARG A 4 -7.98 4.40 14.11
N HIS A 5 -7.67 5.34 13.22
CA HIS A 5 -6.53 6.27 13.30
C HIS A 5 -5.15 5.61 13.30
N ALA A 6 -5.07 4.29 13.02
CA ALA A 6 -3.79 3.64 12.75
C ALA A 6 -3.13 4.24 11.51
N ARG A 7 -1.79 4.15 11.49
CA ARG A 7 -0.99 4.44 10.30
C ARG A 7 -1.19 3.32 9.27
N VAL A 8 -1.58 3.71 8.07
CA VAL A 8 -1.75 2.80 6.94
C VAL A 8 -0.92 3.31 5.77
N LEU A 9 0.05 2.52 5.36
CA LEU A 9 0.88 2.74 4.18
C LEU A 9 0.11 2.34 2.93
N ILE A 10 0.11 3.22 1.94
CA ILE A 10 -0.63 3.04 0.69
C ILE A 10 0.30 3.28 -0.50
N ASP A 11 0.28 2.38 -1.47
CA ASP A 11 1.02 2.51 -2.74
C ASP A 11 0.18 3.25 -3.80
N THR A 12 0.78 3.47 -4.97
CA THR A 12 0.13 4.10 -6.14
C THR A 12 -1.17 3.38 -6.53
N ASN A 13 -1.14 2.05 -6.54
CA ASN A 13 -2.28 1.21 -6.95
C ASN A 13 -3.44 1.31 -5.97
N ALA A 14 -3.15 1.29 -4.67
CA ALA A 14 -4.13 1.42 -3.60
C ALA A 14 -4.76 2.82 -3.58
N ILE A 15 -3.98 3.88 -3.80
CA ILE A 15 -4.51 5.25 -3.97
C ILE A 15 -5.50 5.28 -5.14
N GLN A 16 -5.08 4.79 -6.31
CA GLN A 16 -5.96 4.74 -7.48
C GLN A 16 -7.24 3.93 -7.22
N ALA A 17 -7.12 2.75 -6.62
CA ALA A 17 -8.25 1.87 -6.34
C ALA A 17 -9.23 2.50 -5.35
N ALA A 18 -8.74 3.17 -4.31
CA ALA A 18 -9.57 3.87 -3.34
C ALA A 18 -10.35 5.04 -3.96
N HIS A 19 -9.74 5.77 -4.90
CA HIS A 19 -10.44 6.79 -5.69
C HIS A 19 -11.49 6.19 -6.62
N ARG A 20 -11.15 5.14 -7.39
CA ARG A 20 -12.07 4.48 -8.33
C ARG A 20 -13.29 3.87 -7.64
N SER A 21 -13.10 3.29 -6.46
CA SER A 21 -14.17 2.70 -5.64
C SER A 21 -14.94 3.72 -4.80
N GLY A 22 -14.53 5.00 -4.81
CA GLY A 22 -15.19 6.07 -4.07
C GLY A 22 -14.97 6.05 -2.55
N CYS A 23 -14.10 5.17 -2.02
CA CYS A 23 -13.88 5.05 -0.58
C CYS A 23 -12.80 5.98 -0.02
N TRP A 24 -12.03 6.65 -0.87
CA TRP A 24 -10.93 7.55 -0.46
C TRP A 24 -11.28 8.49 0.69
N ASN A 25 -12.43 9.17 0.61
CA ASN A 25 -12.87 10.13 1.62
C ASN A 25 -13.14 9.50 2.99
N VAL A 26 -13.63 8.27 3.00
CA VAL A 26 -13.89 7.53 4.25
C VAL A 26 -12.57 7.04 4.85
N LEU A 27 -11.62 6.61 4.00
CA LEU A 27 -10.31 6.14 4.44
C LEU A 27 -9.46 7.25 5.05
N HIS A 28 -9.28 8.38 4.37
CA HIS A 28 -8.41 9.46 4.90
C HIS A 28 -8.96 10.07 6.20
N LYS A 29 -10.27 10.03 6.42
CA LYS A 29 -10.89 10.49 7.67
C LYS A 29 -10.76 9.48 8.81
N SER A 30 -10.64 8.19 8.49
CA SER A 30 -10.67 7.10 9.47
C SER A 30 -9.27 6.61 9.85
N TYR A 31 -8.26 6.86 9.02
CA TYR A 31 -6.90 6.37 9.18
C TYR A 31 -5.87 7.46 8.90
N LYS A 32 -4.68 7.30 9.45
CA LYS A 32 -3.52 8.13 9.09
C LYS A 32 -2.89 7.52 7.85
N LEU A 33 -3.30 8.01 6.68
CA LEU A 33 -2.76 7.54 5.41
C LEU A 33 -1.38 8.14 5.20
N GLU A 34 -0.40 7.28 4.91
CA GLU A 34 0.98 7.69 4.65
C GLU A 34 1.52 6.94 3.43
N THR A 35 2.44 7.55 2.69
CA THR A 35 2.99 6.97 1.45
C THR A 35 4.43 7.44 1.22
N ALA A 36 5.12 6.86 0.24
CA ALA A 36 6.40 7.38 -0.24
C ALA A 36 6.13 8.51 -1.25
N ALA A 37 6.96 9.55 -1.26
CA ALA A 37 6.83 10.69 -2.18
C ALA A 37 6.74 10.23 -3.64
N PHE A 38 7.54 9.24 -4.03
CA PHE A 38 7.52 8.65 -5.37
C PHE A 38 6.14 8.10 -5.78
N CYS A 39 5.44 7.40 -4.87
CA CYS A 39 4.11 6.88 -5.15
C CYS A 39 3.11 8.01 -5.44
N LEU A 40 3.20 9.11 -4.68
CA LEU A 40 2.29 10.24 -4.86
C LEU A 40 2.55 10.98 -6.18
N GLU A 41 3.82 11.15 -6.55
CA GLU A 41 4.20 11.68 -7.86
C GLU A 41 3.65 10.81 -8.99
N GLU A 42 3.74 9.49 -8.87
CA GLU A 42 3.25 8.55 -9.87
C GLU A 42 1.72 8.66 -10.07
N VAL A 43 0.96 8.84 -8.99
CA VAL A 43 -0.49 9.02 -9.02
C VAL A 43 -0.91 10.22 -9.90
N ILE A 44 -0.18 11.33 -9.80
CA ILE A 44 -0.50 12.59 -10.50
C ILE A 44 0.19 12.72 -11.85
N ARG A 45 1.21 11.90 -12.13
CA ARG A 45 1.99 11.95 -13.37
C ARG A 45 1.10 11.54 -14.55
N PRO A 46 0.96 12.38 -15.59
CA PRO A 46 0.25 11.98 -16.80
C PRO A 46 0.97 10.81 -17.47
N ASN A 47 0.23 9.79 -17.87
CA ASN A 47 0.77 8.73 -18.72
C ASN A 47 1.02 9.24 -20.15
N ARG A 48 1.51 8.37 -21.04
CA ARG A 48 1.78 8.71 -22.47
C ARG A 48 0.57 9.27 -23.23
N LYS A 49 -0.66 9.06 -22.73
CA LYS A 49 -1.92 9.57 -23.30
C LYS A 49 -2.41 10.85 -22.59
N GLY A 50 -1.61 11.44 -21.72
CA GLY A 50 -1.97 12.62 -20.92
C GLY A 50 -2.94 12.36 -19.77
N LYS A 51 -3.28 11.10 -19.48
CA LYS A 51 -4.24 10.74 -18.42
C LYS A 51 -3.50 10.48 -17.10
N LYS A 52 -3.96 11.10 -16.02
CA LYS A 52 -3.51 10.84 -14.64
C LYS A 52 -4.21 9.61 -14.06
N LEU A 53 -3.60 8.96 -13.07
CA LEU A 53 -4.24 7.84 -12.38
C LEU A 53 -5.41 8.32 -11.51
N VAL A 54 -5.26 9.51 -10.93
CA VAL A 54 -6.28 10.23 -10.17
C VAL A 54 -6.33 11.68 -10.66
N ASP A 55 -7.53 12.19 -10.87
CA ASP A 55 -7.75 13.58 -11.27
C ASP A 55 -7.77 14.52 -10.05
N ARG A 56 -6.60 14.68 -9.43
CA ARG A 56 -6.37 15.57 -8.29
C ARG A 56 -5.01 16.27 -8.44
N SER A 57 -4.86 17.39 -7.76
CA SER A 57 -3.57 18.09 -7.63
C SER A 57 -2.74 17.50 -6.49
N LEU A 58 -1.42 17.74 -6.53
CA LEU A 58 -0.51 17.33 -5.46
C LEU A 58 -0.89 18.00 -4.12
N ASP A 59 -1.24 19.28 -4.15
CA ASP A 59 -1.64 20.06 -2.97
C ASP A 59 -2.89 19.51 -2.29
N GLU A 60 -3.84 19.00 -3.08
CA GLU A 60 -5.03 18.36 -2.54
C GLU A 60 -4.69 17.04 -1.86
N LEU A 61 -3.86 16.21 -2.50
CA LEU A 61 -3.48 14.92 -1.94
C LEU A 61 -2.60 15.09 -0.68
N ASN A 62 -1.68 16.06 -0.66
CA ASN A 62 -0.83 16.34 0.51
C ASN A 62 -1.62 16.78 1.77
N LYS A 63 -2.89 17.19 1.61
CA LYS A 63 -3.79 17.45 2.76
C LYS A 63 -4.43 16.19 3.32
N GLU A 64 -4.43 15.11 2.54
CA GLU A 64 -5.17 13.87 2.80
C GLU A 64 -4.24 12.67 3.10
N VAL A 65 -3.00 12.69 2.59
CA VAL A 65 -1.97 11.67 2.80
C VAL A 65 -0.63 12.34 3.11
N VAL A 66 0.13 11.77 4.05
CA VAL A 66 1.50 12.22 4.34
C VAL A 66 2.48 11.48 3.43
N ALA A 67 3.20 12.23 2.60
CA ALA A 67 4.27 11.69 1.77
C ALA A 67 5.63 11.76 2.48
N HIS A 68 6.40 10.68 2.41
CA HIS A 68 7.73 10.57 3.02
C HIS A 68 8.82 10.53 1.96
N GLU A 69 9.85 11.34 2.18
CA GLU A 69 11.07 11.31 1.37
C GLU A 69 11.90 10.06 1.69
N VAL A 70 12.40 9.40 0.66
CA VAL A 70 13.18 8.17 0.78
C VAL A 70 14.64 8.45 0.46
N THR A 71 15.48 8.29 1.47
CA THR A 71 16.93 8.44 1.34
C THR A 71 17.58 7.13 0.92
N ASP A 72 18.81 7.20 0.41
CA ASP A 72 19.59 6.00 0.09
C ASP A 72 19.89 5.15 1.31
N ALA A 73 19.96 5.74 2.51
CA ALA A 73 20.08 5.00 3.76
C ALA A 73 18.84 4.13 4.02
N HIS A 74 17.63 4.64 3.75
CA HIS A 74 16.40 3.84 3.87
C HIS A 74 16.42 2.65 2.89
N ARG A 75 16.80 2.90 1.63
CA ARG A 75 16.89 1.86 0.58
C ARG A 75 17.94 0.79 0.93
N ALA A 76 19.08 1.20 1.47
CA ALA A 76 20.14 0.28 1.89
C ALA A 76 19.69 -0.65 3.04
N VAL A 77 18.95 -0.12 4.01
CA VAL A 77 18.36 -0.93 5.10
C VAL A 77 17.41 -1.99 4.54
N LEU A 78 16.51 -1.60 3.62
CA LEU A 78 15.59 -2.54 2.97
C LEU A 78 16.33 -3.60 2.16
N LEU A 79 17.32 -3.20 1.36
CA LEU A 79 18.11 -4.11 0.53
C LEU A 79 18.82 -5.17 1.40
N HIS A 80 19.39 -4.74 2.53
CA HIS A 80 20.02 -5.66 3.48
C HIS A 80 19.00 -6.62 4.11
N ALA A 81 17.82 -6.12 4.49
CA ALA A 81 16.76 -6.93 5.11
C ALA A 81 16.19 -7.98 4.14
N LEU A 82 16.01 -7.63 2.86
CA LEU A 82 15.48 -8.54 1.84
C LEU A 82 16.54 -9.43 1.19
N GLN A 83 17.83 -9.11 1.34
CA GLN A 83 18.96 -9.86 0.78
C GLN A 83 18.84 -10.11 -0.73
N GLY A 84 18.20 -9.18 -1.48
CA GLY A 84 17.98 -9.32 -2.92
C GLY A 84 17.03 -10.46 -3.33
N ARG A 85 16.26 -11.01 -2.39
CA ARG A 85 15.35 -12.16 -2.65
C ARG A 85 14.03 -11.77 -3.33
N VAL A 86 13.76 -10.49 -3.48
CA VAL A 86 12.54 -9.97 -4.08
C VAL A 86 12.91 -8.82 -5.00
N ASP A 87 12.39 -8.88 -6.22
CA ASP A 87 12.42 -7.79 -7.18
C ASP A 87 11.18 -6.93 -6.96
N LEU A 88 11.39 -5.69 -6.51
CA LEU A 88 10.35 -4.71 -6.18
C LEU A 88 10.47 -3.56 -7.17
N ASP A 89 9.33 -3.03 -7.60
CA ASP A 89 9.35 -1.78 -8.36
C ASP A 89 9.82 -0.61 -7.48
N ASP A 90 10.13 0.53 -8.11
CA ASP A 90 10.69 1.69 -7.40
C ASP A 90 9.72 2.24 -6.33
N GLY A 91 8.41 2.20 -6.56
CA GLY A 91 7.40 2.71 -5.64
C GLY A 91 7.20 1.80 -4.44
N GLU A 92 7.08 0.50 -4.67
CA GLU A 92 6.98 -0.52 -3.63
C GLU A 92 8.24 -0.56 -2.75
N ARG A 93 9.41 -0.49 -3.38
CA ARG A 93 10.69 -0.45 -2.68
C ARG A 93 10.78 0.78 -1.78
N ASP A 94 10.43 1.95 -2.28
CA ASP A 94 10.49 3.17 -1.50
C ASP A 94 9.46 3.17 -0.35
N LEU A 95 8.24 2.66 -0.59
CA LEU A 95 7.23 2.55 0.47
C LEU A 95 7.60 1.50 1.54
N LEU A 96 8.20 0.37 1.17
CA LEU A 96 8.74 -0.60 2.13
C LEU A 96 9.92 -0.03 2.92
N ALA A 97 10.77 0.77 2.28
CA ALA A 97 11.87 1.45 2.97
C ALA A 97 11.34 2.45 4.01
N VAL A 98 10.27 3.17 3.68
CA VAL A 98 9.53 4.01 4.64
C VAL A 98 8.96 3.15 5.78
N ALA A 99 8.35 2.01 5.48
CA ALA A 99 7.80 1.11 6.49
C ALA A 99 8.84 0.69 7.54
N LEU A 100 10.06 0.33 7.10
CA LEU A 100 11.16 -0.07 7.98
C LEU A 100 11.78 1.09 8.77
N SER A 101 11.56 2.34 8.35
CA SER A 101 12.05 3.51 9.08
C SER A 101 11.26 3.79 10.37
N PHE A 102 10.05 3.24 10.48
CA PHE A 102 9.20 3.48 11.64
C PHE A 102 9.55 2.58 12.83
N LYS A 103 9.59 3.19 14.01
CA LYS A 103 9.73 2.48 15.29
C LYS A 103 8.39 1.98 15.86
N THR A 104 7.29 2.38 15.26
CA THR A 104 5.91 2.10 15.70
C THR A 104 5.23 1.16 14.73
N GLU A 105 4.15 0.51 15.18
CA GLU A 105 3.35 -0.36 14.32
C GLU A 105 2.83 0.37 13.07
N VAL A 106 2.96 -0.28 11.92
CA VAL A 106 2.44 0.19 10.64
C VAL A 106 1.59 -0.89 10.00
N TRP A 107 0.54 -0.47 9.30
CA TRP A 107 -0.27 -1.35 8.46
C TRP A 107 0.00 -1.05 7.00
N TRP A 108 -0.19 -2.05 6.15
CA TRP A 108 -0.01 -1.93 4.70
C TRP A 108 -1.33 -2.17 3.99
N LEU A 109 -1.76 -1.24 3.14
CA LEU A 109 -2.92 -1.45 2.28
C LEU A 109 -2.52 -2.27 1.06
N CYS A 110 -3.18 -3.41 0.92
CA CYS A 110 -2.89 -4.39 -0.11
C CYS A 110 -3.13 -3.83 -1.51
N GLY A 111 -2.05 -3.75 -2.29
CA GLY A 111 -2.08 -3.63 -3.75
C GLY A 111 -2.16 -5.00 -4.44
N PRO A 112 -2.20 -5.04 -5.79
CA PRO A 112 -2.22 -6.27 -6.58
C PRO A 112 -0.91 -7.07 -6.56
N ASP A 113 0.18 -6.48 -6.08
CA ASP A 113 1.52 -7.01 -6.33
C ASP A 113 1.90 -8.17 -5.40
N LYS A 114 2.39 -9.25 -6.03
CA LYS A 114 2.89 -10.44 -5.35
C LYS A 114 4.30 -10.23 -4.78
N ALA A 115 5.11 -9.34 -5.37
CA ALA A 115 6.44 -8.99 -4.87
C ALA A 115 6.34 -8.32 -3.50
N THR A 116 5.47 -7.33 -3.34
CA THR A 116 5.17 -6.74 -2.03
C THR A 116 4.70 -7.78 -1.01
N LEU A 117 3.80 -8.69 -1.39
CA LEU A 117 3.37 -9.79 -0.51
C LEU A 117 4.54 -10.66 -0.03
N ARG A 118 5.45 -11.04 -0.94
CA ARG A 118 6.66 -11.80 -0.60
C ARG A 118 7.60 -10.99 0.29
N ALA A 119 7.82 -9.72 0.00
CA ALA A 119 8.67 -8.85 0.81
C ALA A 119 8.14 -8.69 2.23
N LEU A 120 6.85 -8.40 2.41
CA LEU A 120 6.21 -8.31 3.73
C LEU A 120 6.28 -9.64 4.50
N HIS A 121 6.20 -10.79 3.81
CA HIS A 121 6.39 -12.09 4.42
C HIS A 121 7.83 -12.31 4.90
N LEU A 122 8.83 -12.00 4.06
CA LEU A 122 10.25 -12.09 4.44
C LEU A 122 10.62 -11.16 5.60
N LEU A 123 9.97 -10.00 5.67
CA LEU A 123 10.12 -9.04 6.76
C LEU A 123 9.31 -9.41 8.03
N GLY A 124 8.53 -10.50 8.00
CA GLY A 124 7.75 -10.97 9.15
C GLY A 124 6.55 -10.08 9.50
N ILE A 125 6.06 -9.26 8.55
CA ILE A 125 5.00 -8.27 8.79
C ILE A 125 3.77 -8.46 7.87
N ILE A 126 3.64 -9.61 7.20
CA ILE A 126 2.49 -9.92 6.33
C ILE A 126 1.12 -9.87 7.02
N ASP A 127 1.07 -10.11 8.33
CA ASP A 127 -0.16 -9.99 9.13
C ASP A 127 -0.63 -8.55 9.32
N ARG A 128 0.24 -7.58 9.02
CA ARG A 128 -0.07 -6.15 9.01
C ARG A 128 -0.58 -5.65 7.67
N MET A 129 -0.73 -6.53 6.68
CA MET A 129 -1.39 -6.20 5.43
C MET A 129 -2.92 -6.25 5.59
N CYS A 130 -3.63 -5.30 4.98
CA CYS A 130 -5.10 -5.22 5.01
C CYS A 130 -5.64 -5.01 3.59
N SER A 131 -6.80 -5.57 3.27
CA SER A 131 -7.45 -5.35 1.97
C SER A 131 -8.18 -4.02 1.94
N LEU A 132 -8.36 -3.43 0.75
CA LEU A 132 -9.17 -2.22 0.58
C LEU A 132 -10.62 -2.45 1.00
N GLN A 133 -11.18 -3.61 0.62
CA GLN A 133 -12.52 -4.02 1.03
C GLN A 133 -12.66 -4.07 2.55
N GLY A 134 -11.71 -4.71 3.24
CA GLY A 134 -11.73 -4.83 4.69
C GLY A 134 -11.55 -3.48 5.38
N LEU A 135 -10.63 -2.66 4.89
CA LEU A 135 -10.34 -1.34 5.44
C LEU A 135 -11.53 -0.38 5.31
N ALA A 136 -12.16 -0.34 4.13
CA ALA A 136 -13.37 0.44 3.90
C ALA A 136 -14.52 -0.02 4.80
N ALA A 137 -14.71 -1.35 4.94
CA ALA A 137 -15.76 -1.91 5.80
C ALA A 137 -15.56 -1.51 7.27
N SER A 138 -14.32 -1.57 7.80
CA SER A 138 -14.04 -1.12 9.17
C SER A 138 -14.21 0.39 9.37
N ALA A 139 -14.12 1.17 8.30
CA ALA A 139 -14.43 2.59 8.30
C ALA A 139 -15.93 2.90 8.13
N GLY A 140 -16.78 1.88 7.89
CA GLY A 140 -18.23 2.00 7.77
C GLY A 140 -18.76 2.07 6.34
N MET A 141 -17.93 1.78 5.33
CA MET A 141 -18.33 1.75 3.93
C MET A 141 -18.20 0.36 3.33
N ARG A 142 -19.30 -0.20 2.83
CA ARG A 142 -19.29 -1.49 2.15
C ARG A 142 -19.02 -1.31 0.66
N LEU A 143 -17.96 -1.94 0.17
CA LEU A 143 -17.63 -2.01 -1.26
C LEU A 143 -18.24 -3.28 -1.87
N VAL A 144 -18.98 -3.12 -2.97
CA VAL A 144 -19.72 -4.21 -3.64
C VAL A 144 -19.09 -4.58 -4.98
N GLU A 145 -18.65 -3.59 -5.76
CA GLU A 145 -17.98 -3.78 -7.04
C GLU A 145 -16.50 -3.41 -6.90
N LEU A 146 -15.66 -4.41 -6.70
CA LEU A 146 -14.23 -4.23 -6.50
C LEU A 146 -13.46 -5.35 -7.20
N GLU A 147 -12.34 -5.00 -7.84
CA GLU A 147 -11.44 -5.98 -8.47
C GLU A 147 -10.91 -6.97 -7.42
N GLU A 148 -10.72 -8.23 -7.82
CA GLU A 148 -10.46 -9.34 -6.90
C GLU A 148 -9.27 -9.07 -5.97
N GLN A 149 -8.18 -8.49 -6.50
CA GLN A 149 -6.95 -8.19 -5.77
C GLN A 149 -7.13 -7.27 -4.55
N TYR A 150 -8.21 -6.48 -4.51
CA TYR A 150 -8.47 -5.54 -3.43
C TYR A 150 -9.46 -6.10 -2.39
N THR A 151 -9.88 -7.36 -2.56
CA THR A 151 -10.80 -8.06 -1.65
C THR A 151 -10.07 -8.75 -0.50
N GLU A 152 -10.76 -8.93 0.62
CA GLU A 152 -10.18 -9.67 1.77
C GLU A 152 -9.98 -11.15 1.43
N LYS A 153 -10.84 -11.70 0.58
CA LYS A 153 -10.76 -13.08 0.10
C LYS A 153 -9.43 -13.34 -0.62
N TRP A 154 -9.05 -12.45 -1.53
CA TRP A 154 -7.79 -12.59 -2.28
C TRP A 154 -6.58 -12.49 -1.36
N LEU A 155 -6.53 -11.45 -0.51
CA LEU A 155 -5.42 -11.26 0.43
C LEU A 155 -5.27 -12.46 1.38
N SER A 156 -6.39 -12.94 1.94
CA SER A 156 -6.40 -14.12 2.81
C SER A 156 -5.89 -15.38 2.11
N SER A 157 -6.27 -15.57 0.84
CA SER A 157 -5.79 -16.69 0.03
C SER A 157 -4.28 -16.60 -0.21
N LYS A 158 -3.76 -15.44 -0.62
CA LYS A 158 -2.33 -15.23 -0.87
C LYS A 158 -1.49 -15.36 0.41
N ARG A 159 -1.97 -14.79 1.52
CA ARG A 159 -1.33 -14.95 2.84
C ARG A 159 -1.24 -16.42 3.24
N THR A 160 -2.32 -17.17 3.08
CA THR A 160 -2.34 -18.61 3.38
C THR A 160 -1.31 -19.38 2.55
N LEU A 161 -1.20 -19.09 1.26
CA LEU A 161 -0.19 -19.74 0.40
C LEU A 161 1.23 -19.49 0.89
N LEU A 162 1.57 -18.23 1.20
CA LEU A 162 2.89 -17.87 1.72
C LEU A 162 3.19 -18.52 3.07
N LEU A 163 2.24 -18.52 4.00
CA LEU A 163 2.41 -19.14 5.32
C LEU A 163 2.57 -20.67 5.24
N LEU A 164 2.00 -21.30 4.21
CA LEU A 164 2.20 -22.72 3.91
C LEU A 164 3.51 -23.01 3.14
N GLY A 165 4.37 -22.01 2.95
CA GLY A 165 5.64 -22.14 2.23
C GLY A 165 5.47 -22.33 0.72
N ARG A 166 4.31 -21.96 0.15
CA ARG A 166 4.05 -22.07 -1.29
C ARG A 166 4.44 -20.78 -2.00
N GLU A 167 4.92 -20.91 -3.23
CA GLU A 167 5.22 -19.76 -4.06
C GLU A 167 3.96 -19.09 -4.59
N LEU A 168 4.00 -17.76 -4.66
CA LEU A 168 2.99 -16.97 -5.36
C LEU A 168 3.32 -16.94 -6.86
N ILE A 169 2.87 -17.97 -7.57
CA ILE A 169 2.88 -18.03 -9.05
C ILE A 169 1.93 -16.97 -9.59
#